data_AF-A0A246SLM0-F1
#
_entry.id   AF-A0A246SLM0-F1
#
_cell.length_a   1.000
_cell.length_b   1.000
_cell.length_c   1.000
_cell.angle_alpha   90.00
_cell.angle_beta   90.00
_cell.angle_gamma   90.00
#
_symmetry.space_group_name_H-M   'P 1'
#
loop_
_entity.id
_entity.type
_entity.pdbx_description
1 polymer ?
#
loop_
_entity_poly.entity_id
_entity_poly.type
_entity_poly.pdbx_seq_one_letter_code
_entity_poly.pdbx_strand_id
1 'polypeptide(L)'
;MASNPIDRVTDIIDPGDALGEVLFGLIMALTLTVGSRLVLEEEGLDAHELIVATIGCNVAWGIIDAVLFVLGTTFYKSRRLRLFRQIKAAGSETAALKMLAKEFPIDEAPFSAKAADADALYRSLLTLARRADPVKASLSKADLFAAIAVFFLVSVTSIPAVTPFLLIDSAHIALRVSNLVLIMLLFVSGYAWAKFSGGRPFYAGMTMTCLGLLLVAIAVALGG
;
A
#
# COMPACT_ATOMS: atom_id res chain seq x y z
N MET A 1 -23.17 15.49 6.17
CA MET A 1 -22.31 14.38 6.64
C MET A 1 -20.93 14.61 6.06
N ALA A 2 -19.97 15.05 6.88
CA ALA A 2 -18.61 15.24 6.41
C ALA A 2 -17.97 13.86 6.21
N SER A 3 -17.71 13.50 4.95
CA SER A 3 -16.93 12.32 4.58
C SER A 3 -15.61 12.34 5.35
N ASN A 4 -15.30 11.28 6.10
CA ASN A 4 -14.04 11.17 6.82
C ASN A 4 -12.90 11.21 5.77
N PRO A 5 -11.76 11.90 5.99
CA PRO A 5 -10.63 11.88 5.05
C PRO A 5 -10.22 10.48 4.60
N ILE A 6 -10.42 9.47 5.46
CA ILE A 6 -10.20 8.05 5.15
C ILE A 6 -11.11 7.58 4.02
N ASP A 7 -12.41 7.91 4.05
CA ASP A 7 -13.40 7.49 3.05
C ASP A 7 -13.03 7.99 1.63
N ARG A 8 -12.50 9.22 1.55
CA ARG A 8 -12.07 9.81 0.26
C ARG A 8 -10.83 9.16 -0.34
N VAL A 9 -9.93 8.65 0.50
CA VAL A 9 -8.72 7.95 0.04
C VAL A 9 -9.09 6.53 -0.40
N THR A 10 -9.99 5.86 0.31
CA THR A 10 -10.48 4.51 -0.04
C THR A 10 -11.32 4.48 -1.30
N ASP A 11 -11.90 5.61 -1.72
CA ASP A 11 -12.59 5.75 -3.01
C ASP A 11 -11.63 5.77 -4.21
N ILE A 12 -10.32 6.00 -3.96
CA ILE A 12 -9.30 6.20 -4.99
C ILE A 12 -8.28 5.06 -5.02
N ILE A 13 -7.86 4.56 -3.86
CA ILE A 13 -6.89 3.47 -3.71
C ILE A 13 -7.51 2.37 -2.84
N ASP A 14 -7.20 1.10 -3.14
CA ASP A 14 -7.55 0.01 -2.25
C ASP A 14 -6.99 0.27 -0.84
N PRO A 15 -7.79 0.13 0.21
CA PRO A 15 -7.34 0.45 1.56
C PRO A 15 -6.05 -0.32 1.96
N GLY A 16 -5.87 -1.54 1.44
CA GLY A 16 -4.70 -2.37 1.73
C GLY A 16 -3.44 -1.83 1.08
N ASP A 17 -3.54 -1.39 -0.17
CA ASP A 17 -2.44 -0.72 -0.87
C ASP A 17 -2.07 0.56 -0.11
N ALA A 18 -3.06 1.40 0.25
CA ALA A 18 -2.84 2.63 0.98
C ALA A 18 -2.12 2.40 2.33
N LEU A 19 -2.49 1.35 3.07
CA LEU A 19 -1.78 0.98 4.30
C LEU A 19 -0.32 0.62 4.03
N GLY A 20 -0.07 -0.17 2.98
CA GLY A 20 1.28 -0.53 2.56
C GLY A 20 2.14 0.69 2.30
N GLU A 21 1.63 1.65 1.55
CA GLU A 21 2.35 2.90 1.22
C GLU A 21 2.69 3.74 2.46
N VAL A 22 1.74 3.88 3.39
CA VAL A 22 1.99 4.58 4.67
C VAL A 22 3.09 3.86 5.46
N LEU A 23 3.05 2.53 5.50
CA LEU A 23 4.04 1.75 6.21
C LEU A 23 5.43 1.90 5.62
N PHE A 24 5.57 1.76 4.31
CA PHE A 24 6.85 1.95 3.64
C PHE A 24 7.38 3.35 3.88
N GLY A 25 6.54 4.38 3.73
CA GLY A 25 6.89 5.77 4.03
C GLY A 25 7.43 5.98 5.45
N LEU A 26 6.73 5.45 6.46
CA LEU A 26 7.15 5.57 7.87
C LEU A 26 8.42 4.76 8.17
N ILE A 27 8.54 3.55 7.63
CA ILE A 27 9.72 2.69 7.83
C ILE A 27 10.95 3.35 7.21
N MET A 28 10.86 3.88 5.99
CA MET A 28 12.00 4.57 5.36
C MET A 28 12.45 5.80 6.14
N ALA A 29 11.50 6.65 6.55
CA ALA A 29 11.82 7.82 7.36
C ALA A 29 12.50 7.42 8.68
N LEU A 30 11.98 6.37 9.33
CA LEU A 30 12.52 5.85 10.58
C LEU A 30 13.89 5.19 10.37
N THR A 31 14.13 4.53 9.24
CA THR A 31 15.45 3.98 8.89
C THR A 31 16.48 5.08 8.79
N LEU A 32 16.19 6.19 8.10
CA LEU A 32 17.15 7.30 8.01
C LEU A 32 17.42 7.95 9.36
N THR A 33 16.39 8.15 10.19
CA THR A 33 16.58 8.78 11.51
C THR A 33 17.21 7.84 12.54
N VAL A 34 17.06 6.52 12.42
CA VAL A 34 17.75 5.56 13.27
C VAL A 34 19.18 5.31 12.78
N GLY A 35 19.38 5.17 11.47
CA GLY A 35 20.68 4.99 10.83
C GLY A 35 21.60 6.20 11.05
N SER A 36 21.07 7.42 10.92
CA SER A 36 21.83 8.65 11.21
C SER A 36 22.40 8.68 12.61
N ARG A 37 21.67 8.13 13.59
CA ARG A 37 22.15 8.03 14.98
C ARG A 37 23.37 7.11 15.12
N LEU A 38 23.42 6.02 14.35
CA LEU A 38 24.46 5.01 14.48
C LEU A 38 25.72 5.36 13.69
N VAL A 39 25.57 6.13 12.60
CA VAL A 39 26.67 6.50 11.71
C VAL A 39 27.28 7.86 12.09
N LEU A 40 26.47 8.85 12.49
CA LEU A 40 26.91 10.23 12.71
C LEU A 40 27.24 10.57 14.18
N GLU A 41 27.28 9.57 15.08
CA GLU A 41 27.66 9.80 16.49
C GLU A 41 29.12 10.35 16.62
N GLU A 42 29.98 10.17 15.60
CA GLU A 42 31.36 10.69 15.59
C GLU A 42 31.55 12.06 14.89
N GLU A 43 30.72 12.41 13.90
CA GLU A 43 30.88 13.64 13.08
C GLU A 43 29.93 14.78 13.49
N GLY A 44 28.91 14.49 14.29
CA GLY A 44 27.90 15.45 14.73
C GLY A 44 26.64 15.43 13.85
N LEU A 45 25.47 15.57 14.47
CA LEU A 45 24.18 15.55 13.77
C LEU A 45 23.84 16.93 13.20
N ASP A 46 23.84 17.07 11.87
CA ASP A 46 23.25 18.22 11.18
C ASP A 46 21.75 17.98 10.93
N ALA A 47 20.90 18.77 11.60
CA ALA A 47 19.46 18.70 11.45
C ALA A 47 19.00 19.07 10.03
N HIS A 48 19.68 20.01 9.36
CA HIS A 48 19.31 20.44 8.01
C HIS A 48 19.56 19.31 7.00
N GLU A 49 20.72 18.67 7.08
CA GLU A 49 21.05 17.54 6.23
C GLU A 49 20.06 16.38 6.42
N LEU A 50 19.71 16.07 7.68
CA LEU A 50 18.76 15.01 7.97
C LEU A 50 17.34 15.32 7.46
N ILE A 51 16.88 16.58 7.58
CA ILE A 51 15.59 17.01 7.01
C ILE A 51 15.57 16.81 5.49
N VAL A 52 16.61 17.27 4.80
CA VAL A 52 16.71 17.17 3.34
C VAL A 52 16.79 15.70 2.91
N ALA A 53 17.58 14.88 3.62
CA ALA A 53 17.70 13.46 3.35
C ALA A 53 16.37 12.72 3.54
N THR A 54 15.66 12.96 4.65
CA THR A 54 14.37 12.32 4.95
C THR A 54 13.28 12.71 3.96
N ILE A 55 13.13 14.01 3.63
CA ILE A 55 12.15 14.45 2.63
C ILE A 55 12.52 13.89 1.26
N GLY A 56 13.79 14.01 0.86
CA GLY A 56 14.27 13.55 -0.44
C GLY A 56 14.07 12.05 -0.65
N CYS A 57 14.37 11.24 0.37
CA CYS A 57 14.19 9.79 0.35
C CYS A 57 12.72 9.40 0.16
N ASN A 58 11.81 9.94 1.00
CA ASN A 58 10.39 9.62 0.90
C ASN A 58 9.75 10.11 -0.40
N VAL A 59 10.16 11.29 -0.91
CA VAL A 59 9.70 11.80 -2.21
C VAL A 59 10.18 10.91 -3.35
N ALA A 60 11.46 10.54 -3.35
CA ALA A 60 12.01 9.65 -4.37
C ALA A 60 11.30 8.29 -4.39
N TRP A 61 11.08 7.71 -3.21
CA TRP A 61 10.35 6.45 -3.09
C TRP A 61 8.89 6.58 -3.50
N GLY A 62 8.19 7.66 -3.11
CA GLY A 62 6.82 7.91 -3.56
C GLY A 62 6.70 8.00 -5.08
N ILE A 63 7.71 8.53 -5.78
CA ILE A 63 7.74 8.54 -7.25
C ILE A 63 7.89 7.11 -7.78
N ILE A 64 8.78 6.31 -7.19
CA ILE A 64 8.99 4.92 -7.56
C ILE A 64 7.68 4.13 -7.39
N ASP A 65 7.02 4.26 -6.24
CA ASP A 65 5.76 3.54 -5.96
C ASP A 65 4.64 3.97 -6.90
N ALA A 66 4.52 5.27 -7.22
CA ALA A 66 3.55 5.73 -8.21
C ALA A 66 3.80 5.12 -9.61
N VAL A 67 5.06 4.99 -10.03
CA VAL A 67 5.43 4.33 -11.30
C VAL A 67 5.11 2.83 -11.23
N LEU A 68 5.49 2.16 -10.14
CA LEU A 68 5.21 0.74 -9.93
C LEU A 68 3.71 0.45 -9.89
N PHE A 69 2.92 1.34 -9.28
CA PHE A 69 1.46 1.28 -9.26
C PHE A 69 0.87 1.35 -10.67
N VAL A 70 1.35 2.28 -11.50
CA VAL A 70 0.91 2.40 -12.91
C VAL A 70 1.28 1.14 -13.71
N LEU A 71 2.49 0.63 -13.53
CA LEU A 71 2.95 -0.61 -14.18
C LEU A 71 2.12 -1.81 -13.74
N GLY A 72 1.89 -1.97 -12.43
CA GLY A 72 1.07 -3.02 -11.83
C GLY A 72 -0.37 -2.97 -12.34
N THR A 73 -0.97 -1.78 -12.39
CA THR A 73 -2.32 -1.56 -12.91
C THR A 73 -2.41 -1.93 -14.40
N THR A 74 -1.41 -1.52 -15.20
CA THR A 74 -1.33 -1.84 -16.62
C THR A 74 -1.22 -3.34 -16.84
N PHE A 75 -0.36 -4.02 -16.07
CA PHE A 75 -0.19 -5.45 -16.11
C PHE A 75 -1.48 -6.19 -15.72
N TYR A 76 -2.12 -5.76 -14.63
CA TYR A 76 -3.38 -6.35 -14.15
C TYR A 76 -4.50 -6.25 -15.18
N LYS A 77 -4.70 -5.06 -15.77
CA LYS A 77 -5.70 -4.85 -16.83
C LYS A 77 -5.38 -5.68 -18.09
N SER A 78 -4.11 -5.77 -18.46
CA SER A 78 -3.66 -6.59 -19.60
C SER A 78 -3.87 -8.08 -19.36
N ARG A 79 -3.59 -8.58 -18.15
CA ARG A 79 -3.85 -9.96 -17.74
C ARG A 79 -5.35 -10.29 -17.79
N ARG A 80 -6.21 -9.40 -17.26
CA ARG A 80 -7.67 -9.56 -17.32
C ARG A 80 -8.19 -9.62 -18.76
N LEU A 81 -7.68 -8.73 -19.62
CA LEU A 81 -8.04 -8.74 -21.04
C LEU A 81 -7.61 -10.04 -21.74
N ARG A 82 -6.42 -10.57 -21.40
CA ARG A 82 -5.95 -11.86 -21.92
C ARG A 82 -6.85 -13.01 -21.47
N LEU A 83 -7.21 -13.06 -20.18
CA LEU A 83 -8.12 -14.08 -19.64
C LEU A 83 -9.49 -14.01 -20.35
N PHE A 84 -10.03 -12.81 -20.54
CA PHE A 84 -11.28 -12.60 -21.25
C PHE A 84 -11.24 -13.17 -22.68
N ARG A 85 -10.16 -12.90 -23.42
CA ARG A 85 -9.94 -13.45 -24.76
C ARG A 85 -9.87 -14.99 -24.75
N GLN A 86 -9.22 -15.58 -23.74
CA GLN A 86 -9.13 -17.04 -23.58
C GLN A 86 -10.49 -17.67 -23.30
N ILE A 87 -11.32 -17.04 -22.46
CA ILE A 87 -12.68 -17.49 -22.18
C ILE A 87 -13.54 -17.43 -23.45
N LYS A 88 -13.43 -16.36 -24.24
CA LYS A 88 -14.19 -16.20 -25.50
C LYS A 88 -13.74 -17.18 -26.59
N ALA A 89 -12.45 -17.51 -26.63
CA ALA A 89 -11.87 -18.48 -27.57
C ALA A 89 -11.99 -19.95 -27.10
N ALA A 90 -12.56 -20.21 -25.91
CA ALA A 90 -12.68 -21.56 -25.38
C ALA A 90 -13.60 -22.42 -26.26
N GLY A 91 -13.10 -23.58 -26.70
CA GLY A 91 -13.83 -24.51 -27.56
C GLY A 91 -14.99 -25.25 -26.88
N SER A 92 -15.13 -25.14 -25.55
CA SER A 92 -16.24 -25.73 -24.81
C SER A 92 -16.65 -24.88 -23.61
N GLU A 93 -17.92 -24.98 -23.22
CA GLU A 93 -18.45 -24.31 -22.03
C GLU A 93 -17.77 -24.79 -20.75
N THR A 94 -17.55 -26.10 -20.61
CA THR A 94 -16.87 -26.69 -19.45
C THR A 94 -15.45 -26.15 -19.28
N ALA A 95 -14.71 -25.97 -20.39
CA ALA A 95 -13.36 -25.38 -20.34
C ALA A 95 -13.40 -23.90 -19.90
N ALA A 96 -14.38 -23.13 -20.38
CA ALA A 96 -14.58 -21.74 -20.00
C ALA A 96 -14.96 -21.58 -18.52
N LEU A 97 -15.88 -22.42 -18.03
CA LEU A 97 -16.27 -22.44 -16.61
C LEU A 97 -15.10 -22.81 -15.70
N LYS A 98 -14.26 -23.78 -16.10
CA LYS A 98 -13.05 -24.14 -15.35
C LYS A 98 -12.04 -22.98 -15.29
N MET A 99 -11.90 -22.21 -16.36
CA MET A 99 -11.04 -21.01 -16.36
C MET A 99 -11.60 -19.91 -15.45
N LEU A 100 -12.92 -19.70 -15.43
CA LEU A 100 -13.58 -18.75 -14.54
C LEU A 100 -13.42 -19.15 -13.07
N ALA A 101 -13.68 -20.42 -12.73
CA ALA A 101 -13.52 -20.93 -11.37
C ALA A 101 -12.07 -20.82 -10.85
N LYS A 102 -11.09 -20.95 -11.75
CA LYS A 102 -9.68 -20.77 -11.38
C LYS A 102 -9.32 -19.31 -11.07
N GLU A 103 -9.87 -18.34 -11.80
CA GLU A 103 -9.57 -16.92 -11.54
C GLU A 103 -10.43 -16.35 -10.39
N PHE A 104 -11.64 -16.86 -10.21
CA PHE A 104 -12.57 -16.41 -9.18
C PHE A 104 -13.01 -17.59 -8.29
N PRO A 105 -12.14 -18.13 -7.42
CA PRO A 105 -12.48 -19.26 -6.57
C PRO A 105 -13.52 -18.85 -5.51
N ILE A 106 -14.80 -19.07 -5.81
CA ILE A 106 -15.92 -18.76 -4.90
C ILE A 106 -15.78 -19.51 -3.56
N ASP A 107 -15.12 -20.66 -3.57
CA ASP A 107 -14.84 -21.52 -2.43
C ASP A 107 -13.94 -20.86 -1.37
N GLU A 108 -13.15 -19.83 -1.76
CA GLU A 108 -12.31 -19.03 -0.86
C GLU A 108 -13.01 -17.76 -0.36
N ALA A 109 -14.21 -17.47 -0.85
CA ALA A 109 -14.95 -16.28 -0.45
C ALA A 109 -15.40 -16.38 1.03
N PRO A 110 -15.59 -15.25 1.73
CA PRO A 110 -15.97 -15.24 3.14
C PRO A 110 -17.46 -15.59 3.36
N PHE A 111 -18.00 -16.52 2.58
CA PHE A 111 -19.37 -17.05 2.68
C PHE A 111 -19.45 -18.49 2.17
N SER A 112 -20.36 -19.29 2.75
CA SER A 112 -20.60 -20.66 2.28
C SER A 112 -21.54 -20.65 1.07
N ALA A 113 -20.98 -20.73 -0.13
CA ALA A 113 -21.76 -20.89 -1.36
C ALA A 113 -22.21 -22.35 -1.52
N LYS A 114 -23.48 -22.57 -1.88
CA LYS A 114 -23.91 -23.89 -2.37
C LYS A 114 -23.34 -24.08 -3.77
N ALA A 115 -22.94 -25.31 -4.11
CA ALA A 115 -22.36 -25.63 -5.41
C ALA A 115 -23.25 -25.18 -6.60
N ALA A 116 -24.57 -25.32 -6.47
CA ALA A 116 -25.52 -24.89 -7.49
C ALA A 116 -25.52 -23.37 -7.73
N ASP A 117 -25.34 -22.58 -6.67
CA ASP A 117 -25.31 -21.11 -6.74
C ASP A 117 -23.99 -20.62 -7.38
N ALA A 118 -22.87 -21.26 -7.03
CA ALA A 118 -21.57 -21.00 -7.64
C ALA A 118 -21.58 -21.28 -9.14
N ASP A 119 -22.11 -22.44 -9.55
CA ASP A 119 -22.30 -22.81 -10.95
C ASP A 119 -23.18 -21.83 -11.71
N ALA A 120 -24.30 -21.39 -11.11
CA ALA A 120 -25.19 -20.40 -11.69
C ALA A 120 -24.49 -19.05 -11.90
N LEU A 121 -23.67 -18.63 -10.94
CA LEU A 121 -22.87 -17.41 -11.05
C LEU A 121 -21.84 -17.49 -12.18
N TYR A 122 -21.07 -18.59 -12.26
CA TYR A 122 -20.09 -18.77 -13.32
C TYR A 122 -20.74 -18.82 -14.71
N ARG A 123 -21.90 -19.48 -14.86
CA ARG A 123 -22.65 -19.47 -16.13
C ARG A 123 -23.17 -18.08 -16.50
N SER A 124 -23.57 -17.28 -15.51
CA SER A 124 -24.01 -15.90 -15.72
C SER A 124 -22.84 -15.02 -16.17
N LEU A 125 -21.68 -15.15 -15.51
CA LEU A 125 -20.44 -14.47 -15.91
C LEU A 125 -19.98 -14.89 -17.31
N LEU A 126 -20.07 -16.18 -17.64
CA LEU A 126 -19.75 -16.68 -18.98
C LEU A 126 -20.69 -16.09 -20.05
N THR A 127 -21.98 -16.02 -19.76
CA THR A 127 -22.97 -15.42 -20.66
C THR A 127 -22.67 -13.95 -20.92
N LEU A 128 -22.33 -13.20 -19.87
CA LEU A 128 -21.89 -11.81 -20.00
C LEU A 128 -20.60 -11.71 -20.83
N ALA A 129 -19.61 -12.57 -20.54
CA ALA A 129 -18.32 -12.54 -21.21
C ALA A 129 -18.41 -12.89 -22.71
N ARG A 130 -19.31 -13.80 -23.10
CA ARG A 130 -19.56 -14.13 -24.51
C ARG A 130 -20.21 -12.97 -25.27
N ARG A 131 -21.12 -12.23 -24.63
CA ARG A 131 -21.85 -11.11 -25.24
C ARG A 131 -21.07 -9.81 -25.29
N ALA A 132 -20.15 -9.60 -24.35
CA ALA A 132 -19.35 -8.38 -24.28
C ALA A 132 -18.21 -8.38 -25.33
N ASP A 133 -17.85 -7.17 -25.76
CA ASP A 133 -16.67 -6.93 -26.59
C ASP A 133 -15.48 -6.50 -25.74
N PRO A 134 -14.26 -6.93 -26.10
CA PRO A 134 -13.06 -6.57 -25.37
C PRO A 134 -12.77 -5.07 -25.54
N VAL A 135 -12.87 -4.32 -24.43
CA VAL A 135 -12.40 -2.93 -24.39
C VAL A 135 -10.88 -2.92 -24.27
N LYS A 136 -10.21 -1.95 -24.91
CA LYS A 136 -8.76 -1.77 -24.77
C LYS A 136 -8.40 -1.57 -23.29
N ALA A 137 -7.39 -2.30 -22.82
CA ALA A 137 -6.81 -2.10 -21.50
C ALA A 137 -5.97 -0.81 -21.51
N SER A 138 -6.63 0.34 -21.37
CA SER A 138 -5.95 1.63 -21.20
C SER A 138 -5.97 2.06 -19.74
N LEU A 139 -4.97 2.84 -19.36
CA LEU A 139 -4.98 3.56 -18.09
C LEU A 139 -6.12 4.58 -18.11
N SER A 140 -6.92 4.56 -17.05
CA SER A 140 -8.00 5.49 -16.82
C SER A 140 -7.47 6.74 -16.11
N LYS A 141 -8.23 7.85 -16.15
CA LYS A 141 -7.90 9.03 -15.34
C LYS A 141 -7.89 8.69 -13.84
N ALA A 142 -8.78 7.80 -13.39
CA ALA A 142 -8.82 7.35 -12.00
C ALA A 142 -7.54 6.62 -11.61
N ASP A 143 -6.98 5.79 -12.50
CA ASP A 143 -5.71 5.09 -12.23
C ASP A 143 -4.55 6.08 -12.04
N LEU A 144 -4.54 7.16 -12.83
CA LEU A 144 -3.52 8.21 -12.69
C LEU A 144 -3.69 8.99 -11.38
N PHE A 145 -4.94 9.30 -10.99
CA PHE A 145 -5.21 9.92 -9.69
C PHE A 145 -4.81 9.00 -8.53
N ALA A 146 -5.02 7.69 -8.66
CA ALA A 146 -4.56 6.72 -7.68
C ALA A 146 -3.03 6.69 -7.56
N ALA A 147 -2.30 6.70 -8.68
CA ALA A 147 -0.84 6.79 -8.67
C ALA A 147 -0.34 8.09 -8.00
N ILE A 148 -1.00 9.22 -8.26
CA ILE A 148 -0.70 10.51 -7.61
C ILE A 148 -0.98 10.42 -6.11
N ALA A 149 -2.08 9.79 -5.71
CA ALA A 149 -2.41 9.60 -4.31
C ALA A 149 -1.39 8.69 -3.60
N VAL A 150 -0.89 7.62 -4.24
CA VAL A 150 0.22 6.77 -3.73
C VAL A 150 1.46 7.63 -3.48
N PHE A 151 1.88 8.42 -4.48
CA PHE A 151 3.01 9.34 -4.34
C PHE A 151 2.88 10.26 -3.12
N PHE A 152 1.73 10.90 -2.95
CA PHE A 152 1.50 11.80 -1.83
C PHE A 152 1.42 11.05 -0.51
N LEU A 153 0.84 9.87 -0.48
CA LEU A 153 0.69 9.07 0.73
C LEU A 153 2.05 8.71 1.31
N VAL A 154 2.98 8.25 0.47
CA VAL A 154 4.37 7.98 0.86
C VAL A 154 5.09 9.28 1.22
N SER A 155 5.02 10.30 0.37
CA SER A 155 5.80 11.53 0.57
C SER A 155 5.41 12.29 1.85
N VAL A 156 4.11 12.37 2.15
CA VAL A 156 3.58 13.08 3.31
C VAL A 156 3.99 12.42 4.63
N THR A 157 4.30 11.12 4.64
CA THR A 157 4.80 10.44 5.85
C THR A 157 6.15 11.01 6.35
N SER A 158 6.91 11.71 5.50
CA SER A 158 8.14 12.40 5.91
C SER A 158 7.88 13.64 6.75
N ILE A 159 6.73 14.30 6.59
CA ILE A 159 6.38 15.54 7.31
C ILE A 159 6.42 15.34 8.83
N PRO A 160 5.71 14.37 9.43
CA PRO A 160 5.79 14.14 10.86
C PRO A 160 7.20 13.71 11.32
N ALA A 161 8.00 13.10 10.44
CA ALA A 161 9.39 12.74 10.74
C ALA A 161 10.27 13.99 10.91
N VAL A 162 10.15 14.97 10.02
CA VAL A 162 10.99 16.18 10.03
C VAL A 162 10.48 17.28 10.96
N THR A 163 9.20 17.26 11.30
CA THR A 163 8.55 18.30 12.13
C THR A 163 9.30 18.57 13.44
N PRO A 164 9.77 17.57 14.21
CA PRO A 164 10.51 17.83 15.46
C PRO A 164 11.81 18.62 15.26
N PHE A 165 12.50 18.46 14.13
CA PHE A 165 13.74 19.19 13.83
C PHE A 165 13.51 20.67 13.49
N LEU A 166 12.29 21.02 13.09
CA LEU A 166 11.90 22.42 12.86
C LEU A 166 11.49 23.15 14.14
N LEU A 167 11.16 22.40 15.20
CA LEU A 167 10.60 22.94 16.44
C LEU A 167 11.57 22.87 17.64
N ILE A 168 12.61 22.03 17.55
CA ILE A 168 13.51 21.73 18.66
C ILE A 168 14.94 22.06 18.22
N ASP A 169 15.58 23.00 18.91
CA ASP A 169 16.95 23.45 18.58
C ASP A 169 18.01 22.35 18.76
N SER A 170 17.79 21.42 19.70
CA SER A 170 18.70 20.30 19.94
C SER A 170 18.43 19.16 18.96
N ALA A 171 19.34 18.95 18.02
CA ALA A 171 19.26 17.87 17.02
C ALA A 171 19.08 16.47 17.67
N HIS A 172 19.76 16.20 18.79
CA HIS A 172 19.61 14.91 19.50
C HIS A 172 18.22 14.72 20.11
N ILE A 173 17.63 15.78 20.67
CA ILE A 173 16.27 15.71 21.23
C ILE A 173 15.25 15.61 20.10
N ALA A 174 15.40 16.41 19.05
CA ALA A 174 14.57 16.37 17.85
C ALA A 174 14.53 14.95 17.24
N LEU A 175 15.69 14.30 17.13
CA LEU A 175 15.81 12.94 16.61
C LEU A 175 15.02 11.91 17.45
N ARG A 176 15.13 11.97 18.78
CA ARG A 176 14.40 11.07 19.67
C ARG A 176 12.89 11.29 19.59
N VAL A 177 12.46 12.55 19.53
CA VAL A 177 11.05 12.91 19.38
C VAL A 177 10.52 12.45 18.03
N SER A 178 11.28 12.62 16.95
CA SER A 178 10.94 12.12 15.61
C SER A 178 10.75 10.61 15.59
N ASN A 179 11.71 9.85 16.14
CA ASN A 179 11.61 8.40 16.22
C ASN A 179 10.37 7.97 17.03
N LEU A 180 10.09 8.63 18.15
CA LEU A 180 8.90 8.34 18.96
C LEU A 180 7.61 8.62 18.17
N VAL A 181 7.53 9.74 17.44
CA VAL A 181 6.38 10.08 16.60
C VAL A 181 6.18 9.03 15.51
N LEU A 182 7.23 8.62 14.81
CA LEU A 182 7.16 7.60 13.76
C LEU A 182 6.72 6.23 14.30
N ILE A 183 7.26 5.80 15.44
CA ILE A 183 6.83 4.56 16.11
C ILE A 183 5.35 4.64 16.51
N MET A 184 4.91 5.77 17.05
CA MET A 184 3.49 5.98 17.36
C MET A 184 2.61 5.96 16.12
N LEU A 185 3.06 6.53 15.00
CA LEU A 185 2.33 6.50 13.73
C LEU A 185 2.23 5.09 13.15
N LEU A 186 3.26 4.24 13.29
CA LEU A 186 3.19 2.83 12.94
C LEU A 186 2.09 2.12 13.76
N PHE A 187 2.07 2.35 15.07
CA PHE A 187 1.05 1.77 15.95
C PHE A 187 -0.36 2.25 15.57
N VAL A 188 -0.55 3.56 15.41
CA VAL A 188 -1.84 4.18 15.09
C VAL A 188 -2.34 3.72 13.72
N SER A 189 -1.47 3.60 12.72
CA SER A 189 -1.84 3.09 11.39
C SER A 189 -2.37 1.66 11.48
N GLY A 190 -1.67 0.78 12.21
CA GLY A 190 -2.11 -0.60 12.40
C GLY A 190 -3.39 -0.71 13.23
N TYR A 191 -3.55 0.15 14.23
CA TYR A 191 -4.77 0.23 15.03
C TYR A 191 -5.97 0.67 14.20
N ALA A 192 -5.83 1.75 13.43
CA ALA A 192 -6.88 2.29 12.57
C ALA A 192 -7.29 1.26 11.50
N TRP A 193 -6.31 0.58 10.92
CA TRP A 193 -6.52 -0.48 9.94
C TRP A 193 -7.33 -1.66 10.47
N ALA A 194 -6.99 -2.17 11.64
CA ALA A 194 -7.74 -3.27 12.24
C ALA A 194 -9.15 -2.86 12.64
N LYS A 195 -9.37 -1.60 13.01
CA LYS A 195 -10.72 -1.08 13.23
C LYS A 195 -11.54 -1.04 11.93
N PHE A 196 -10.91 -0.70 10.81
CA PHE A 196 -11.55 -0.71 9.49
C PHE A 196 -11.87 -2.13 9.00
N SER A 197 -10.98 -3.09 9.20
CA SER A 197 -11.12 -4.48 8.75
C SER A 197 -11.87 -5.41 9.73
N GLY A 198 -12.36 -4.90 10.86
CA GLY A 198 -13.04 -5.71 11.89
C GLY A 198 -12.09 -6.63 12.70
N GLY A 199 -10.78 -6.41 12.60
CA GLY A 199 -9.76 -7.10 13.37
C GLY A 199 -9.65 -6.61 14.82
N ARG A 200 -8.61 -7.07 15.53
CA ARG A 200 -8.30 -6.65 16.91
C ARG A 200 -7.33 -5.44 16.91
N PRO A 201 -7.79 -4.20 17.17
CA PRO A 201 -7.00 -2.99 16.90
C PRO A 201 -5.65 -2.93 17.62
N PHE A 202 -5.64 -3.25 18.91
CA PHE A 202 -4.43 -3.20 19.72
C PHE A 202 -3.36 -4.20 19.25
N TYR A 203 -3.76 -5.43 18.93
CA TYR A 203 -2.84 -6.46 18.44
C TYR A 203 -2.28 -6.09 17.07
N ALA A 204 -3.10 -5.55 16.16
CA ALA A 204 -2.63 -5.12 14.85
C ALA A 204 -1.64 -3.96 14.95
N GLY A 205 -1.92 -2.94 15.78
CA GLY A 205 -0.99 -1.85 16.03
C GLY A 205 0.34 -2.34 16.61
N MET A 206 0.30 -3.27 17.58
CA MET A 206 1.52 -3.85 18.16
C MET A 206 2.32 -4.66 17.13
N THR A 207 1.66 -5.56 16.39
CA THR A 207 2.30 -6.37 15.34
C THR A 207 2.95 -5.48 14.28
N MET A 208 2.23 -4.44 13.84
CA MET A 208 2.74 -3.49 12.85
C MET A 208 3.97 -2.74 13.35
N THR A 209 3.94 -2.29 14.60
CA THR A 209 5.09 -1.61 15.23
C THR A 209 6.30 -2.55 15.33
N CYS A 210 6.11 -3.77 15.84
CA CYS A 210 7.17 -4.75 15.97
C CYS A 210 7.78 -5.13 14.61
N LEU A 211 6.94 -5.36 13.60
CA LEU A 211 7.40 -5.69 12.25
C LEU A 211 8.15 -4.51 11.63
N GLY A 212 7.62 -3.29 11.74
CA GLY A 212 8.28 -2.08 11.25
C GLY A 212 9.66 -1.88 11.89
N LEU A 213 9.75 -1.99 13.22
CA LEU A 213 11.02 -1.89 13.94
C LEU A 213 12.02 -2.99 13.53
N LEU A 214 11.55 -4.21 13.32
CA LEU A 214 12.39 -5.31 12.81
C LEU A 214 12.94 -5.00 11.42
N LEU A 215 12.11 -4.49 10.52
CA LEU A 215 12.52 -4.12 9.16
C LEU A 215 13.52 -2.96 9.18
N VAL A 216 13.29 -1.94 10.02
CA VAL A 216 14.26 -0.84 10.23
C VAL A 216 15.60 -1.39 10.73
N ALA A 217 15.59 -2.26 11.74
CA ALA A 217 16.81 -2.84 12.28
C ALA A 217 17.60 -3.64 11.21
N ILE A 218 16.90 -4.40 10.36
CA ILE A 218 17.51 -5.11 9.24
C ILE A 218 18.11 -4.14 8.21
N ALA A 219 17.36 -3.10 7.83
CA ALA A 219 17.80 -2.12 6.84
C ALA A 219 19.07 -1.41 7.30
N VAL A 220 19.07 -0.91 8.54
CA VAL A 220 20.23 -0.27 9.17
C VAL A 220 21.43 -1.23 9.25
N ALA A 221 21.22 -2.48 9.64
CA ALA A 221 22.29 -3.47 9.70
C ALA A 221 22.92 -3.79 8.33
N LEU A 222 22.18 -3.60 7.24
CA LEU A 222 22.63 -3.80 5.86
C LEU A 222 23.22 -2.53 5.23
N GLY A 223 23.36 -1.44 5.98
CA GLY A 223 23.94 -0.17 5.52
C GLY A 223 22.93 0.82 4.95
N GLY A 224 21.65 0.66 5.30
CA GLY A 224 20.61 1.67 5.07
C GLY A 224 20.61 2.80 6.08
#